data_AF-A0A846X1Q2-F1
#
_entry.id   AF-A0A846X1Q2-F1
#
_cell.length_a   1.000
_cell.length_b   1.000
_cell.length_c   1.000
_cell.angle_alpha   90.00
_cell.angle_beta   90.00
_cell.angle_gamma   90.00
#
_symmetry.space_group_name_H-M   'P 1'
#
loop_
_entity.id
_entity.type
_entity.pdbx_description
1 polymer ?
#
loop_
_entity_poly.entity_id
_entity_poly.type
_entity_poly.pdbx_seq_one_letter_code
_entity_poly.pdbx_strand_id
1 'polypeptide(L)' 'MSTKDRVARHRAALREKGLRPIQIWVPDTRAEGFAEQAHRESVIAAADLQTRAVHDFIEDVTDWDAD' A
#
# COMPACT_ATOMS: atom_id res chain seq x y z
N MET A 1 -23.73 -10.03 -9.52
CA MET A 1 -22.91 -8.81 -9.76
C MET A 1 -21.57 -9.25 -10.31
N SER A 2 -21.11 -8.69 -11.42
CA SER A 2 -19.80 -9.03 -12.00
C SER A 2 -18.66 -8.51 -11.14
N THR A 3 -17.48 -9.13 -11.22
CA THR A 3 -16.24 -8.58 -10.65
C THR A 3 -16.01 -7.14 -11.11
N LYS A 4 -16.34 -6.83 -12.38
CA LYS A 4 -16.25 -5.47 -12.93
C LYS A 4 -17.15 -4.48 -12.17
N ASP A 5 -18.39 -4.85 -11.92
CA ASP A 5 -19.36 -4.01 -11.20
C ASP A 5 -18.91 -3.77 -9.75
N ARG A 6 -18.35 -4.80 -9.10
CA ARG A 6 -17.84 -4.69 -7.73
C ARG A 6 -16.67 -3.72 -7.64
N VAL A 7 -15.72 -3.84 -8.57
CA VAL A 7 -14.56 -2.93 -8.65
C VAL A 7 -15.01 -1.51 -8.97
N ALA A 8 -15.99 -1.32 -9.85
CA ALA A 8 -16.52 0.00 -10.18
C ALA A 8 -17.19 0.66 -8.97
N ARG A 9 -18.05 -0.06 -8.25
CA ARG A 9 -18.72 0.44 -7.04
C ARG A 9 -17.72 0.82 -5.94
N HIS A 10 -16.71 -0.02 -5.71
CA HIS A 10 -15.67 0.27 -4.71
C HIS A 10 -14.88 1.53 -5.07
N ARG A 11 -14.47 1.68 -6.35
CA ARG A 11 -13.76 2.88 -6.81
C ARG A 11 -14.64 4.13 -6.79
N ALA A 12 -15.97 4.02 -6.90
CA ALA A 12 -16.88 5.15 -6.75
C ALA A 12 -16.89 5.64 -5.29
N ALA A 13 -17.07 4.74 -4.33
CA ALA A 13 -17.02 5.06 -2.90
C ALA A 13 -15.68 5.69 -2.48
N LEU A 14 -14.54 5.18 -2.99
CA LEU A 14 -13.24 5.78 -2.70
C LEU A 14 -13.10 7.20 -3.27
N ARG A 15 -13.69 7.48 -4.44
CA ARG A 15 -13.68 8.83 -5.01
C ARG A 15 -14.55 9.80 -4.23
N GLU A 16 -15.68 9.34 -3.70
CA GLU A 16 -16.53 10.14 -2.81
C GLU A 16 -15.79 10.53 -1.53
N LYS A 17 -14.89 9.66 -1.03
CA LYS A 17 -13.94 9.96 0.06
C LYS A 17 -12.75 10.86 -0.36
N GLY A 18 -12.74 11.42 -1.58
CA GLY A 18 -11.67 12.30 -2.06
C GLY A 18 -10.41 11.59 -2.56
N LEU A 19 -10.40 10.26 -2.64
CA LEU A 19 -9.21 9.49 -3.03
C LEU A 19 -9.11 9.35 -4.55
N ARG A 20 -7.89 9.51 -5.08
CA ARG A 20 -7.59 9.31 -6.50
C ARG A 20 -6.84 7.99 -6.71
N PRO A 21 -7.34 7.07 -7.56
CA PRO A 21 -6.60 5.86 -7.89
C PRO A 21 -5.34 6.21 -8.70
N ILE A 22 -4.21 5.64 -8.30
CA ILE A 22 -2.96 5.64 -9.08
C ILE A 22 -2.65 4.22 -9.54
N GLN A 23 -2.06 4.10 -10.74
CA GLN A 23 -1.54 2.83 -11.25
C GLN A 23 -0.03 2.91 -11.27
N ILE A 24 0.60 1.98 -10.56
CA ILE A 24 2.05 1.83 -10.52
C ILE A 24 2.40 0.40 -10.92
N TRP A 25 3.58 0.23 -11.53
CA TRP A 25 4.14 -1.08 -11.78
C TRP A 25 4.94 -1.49 -10.55
N VAL A 26 4.67 -2.70 -10.06
CA VAL A 26 5.34 -3.30 -8.90
C VAL A 26 6.01 -4.61 -9.33
N PRO A 27 7.04 -5.09 -8.62
CA PRO A 27 7.61 -6.40 -8.86
C PRO A 27 6.55 -7.51 -8.81
N ASP A 28 6.74 -8.58 -9.59
CA ASP A 28 5.83 -9.71 -9.57
C ASP A 28 5.96 -10.48 -8.25
N THR A 29 4.97 -10.29 -7.39
CA THR A 29 4.85 -10.97 -6.09
C THR A 29 4.76 -12.51 -6.17
N ARG A 30 4.53 -13.08 -7.37
CA ARG A 30 4.48 -14.52 -7.60
C ARG A 30 5.80 -15.11 -8.09
N ALA A 31 6.78 -14.26 -8.40
CA ALA A 31 8.10 -14.73 -8.81
C ALA A 31 8.74 -15.54 -7.68
N GLU A 32 9.45 -16.60 -8.05
CA GLU A 32 10.24 -17.38 -7.11
C GLU A 32 11.27 -16.47 -6.40
N GLY A 33 11.42 -16.62 -5.10
CA GLY A 33 12.34 -15.80 -4.29
C GLY A 33 11.81 -14.41 -3.91
N PHE A 34 10.67 -13.94 -4.44
CA PHE A 34 10.11 -12.64 -4.07
C PHE A 34 9.87 -12.52 -2.56
N ALA A 35 9.30 -13.56 -1.95
CA ALA A 35 9.03 -13.57 -0.50
C ALA A 35 10.31 -13.47 0.34
N GLU A 36 11.40 -14.14 -0.07
CA GLU A 36 12.67 -14.06 0.64
C GLU A 36 13.29 -12.66 0.50
N GLN A 37 13.29 -12.12 -0.72
CA GLN A 37 13.82 -10.78 -0.99
C GLN A 37 13.03 -9.71 -0.22
N ALA A 38 11.70 -9.76 -0.30
CA ALA A 38 10.83 -8.84 0.42
C ALA A 38 11.04 -8.91 1.94
N HIS A 39 11.25 -10.11 2.49
CA HIS A 39 11.57 -10.28 3.89
C HIS A 39 12.93 -9.64 4.25
N ARG A 40 13.99 -9.92 3.47
CA ARG A 40 15.31 -9.33 3.69
C ARG A 40 15.27 -7.81 3.63
N GLU A 41 14.61 -7.24 2.62
CA GLU A 41 14.47 -5.79 2.47
C GLU A 41 13.69 -5.16 3.62
N SER A 42 12.62 -5.81 4.07
CA SER A 42 11.83 -5.32 5.22
C SER A 42 12.66 -5.24 6.50
N VAL A 43 13.52 -6.24 6.76
CA VAL A 43 14.43 -6.23 7.92
C VAL A 43 15.44 -5.09 7.82
N ILE A 44 16.01 -4.85 6.64
CA ILE A 44 16.96 -3.74 6.41
C ILE A 44 16.25 -2.40 6.62
N ALA A 45 15.07 -2.23 6.04
CA ALA A 45 14.26 -1.02 6.16
C ALA A 45 13.90 -0.72 7.64
N ALA A 46 13.51 -1.74 8.41
CA ALA A 46 13.18 -1.59 9.83
C ALA A 46 14.39 -1.19 10.70
N ALA A 47 15.60 -1.56 10.31
CA ALA A 47 16.83 -1.23 11.02
C ALA A 47 17.37 0.17 10.69
N ASP A 48 16.91 0.79 9.59
CA ASP A 48 17.38 2.09 9.15
C ASP A 48 16.67 3.25 9.88
N LEU A 49 17.47 4.12 10.50
CA LEU A 49 16.97 5.27 11.27
C LEU A 49 16.24 6.29 10.39
N GLN A 50 16.65 6.44 9.12
CA GLN A 50 15.96 7.35 8.20
C GLN A 50 14.57 6.80 7.85
N THR A 51 14.50 5.50 7.54
CA THR A 51 13.23 4.80 7.30
C THR A 51 12.30 4.90 8.50
N ARG A 52 12.83 4.81 9.74
CA ARG A 52 12.03 4.98 10.96
C ARG A 52 11.37 6.35 11.05
N ALA A 53 12.12 7.43 10.82
CA ALA A 53 11.58 8.78 10.86
C ALA A 53 10.50 9.02 9.77
N VAL A 54 10.70 8.46 8.57
CA VAL A 54 9.71 8.53 7.49
C VAL A 54 8.44 7.75 7.86
N HIS A 55 8.58 6.55 8.43
CA HIS A 55 7.45 5.74 8.86
C HIS A 55 6.67 6.42 9.98
N ASP A 56 7.35 6.94 11.00
CA ASP A 56 6.73 7.66 12.11
C ASP A 56 5.97 8.91 11.62
N PHE A 57 6.55 9.66 10.65
CA PHE A 57 5.85 10.77 10.00
C PHE A 57 4.60 10.32 9.25
N ILE A 58 4.69 9.23 8.46
CA ILE A 58 3.55 8.70 7.72
C ILE A 58 2.42 8.34 8.68
N GLU A 59 2.71 7.59 9.75
CA GLU A 59 1.71 7.22 10.76
C GLU A 59 1.07 8.45 11.42
N ASP A 60 1.86 9.49 11.73
CA ASP A 60 1.38 10.74 12.34
C ASP A 60 0.43 11.53 11.43
N VAL A 61 0.71 11.57 10.12
CA VAL A 61 -0.10 12.32 9.14
C VAL A 61 -1.19 11.47 8.46
N THR A 62 -1.29 10.20 8.84
CA THR A 62 -2.25 9.27 8.23
C THR A 62 -3.66 9.59 8.71
N ASP A 63 -4.42 10.26 7.84
CA ASP A 63 -5.84 10.58 8.04
C ASP A 63 -6.73 9.51 7.38
N TRP A 64 -6.67 8.28 7.89
CA TRP A 64 -7.68 7.26 7.58
C TRP A 64 -8.66 7.21 8.74
N ASP A 65 -9.96 7.36 8.45
CA ASP A 65 -11.02 7.05 9.41
C ASP A 65 -10.80 5.63 9.95
N ALA A 66 -10.40 5.51 11.22
CA ALA A 66 -10.47 4.26 11.95
C ALA A 66 -11.95 4.00 12.23
N ASP A 67 -12.61 3.26 11.34
CA ASP A 67 -13.93 2.65 11.64
C ASP A 67 -13.84 1.78 12.89
#